data_AF-A0A7D5UL69-F1
#
_entry.id   AF-A0A7D5UL69-F1
#
_cell.length_a   1.000
_cell.length_b   1.000
_cell.length_c   1.000
_cell.angle_alpha   90.00
_cell.angle_beta   90.00
_cell.angle_gamma   90.00
#
_symmetry.space_group_name_H-M   'P 1'
#
loop_
_entity.id
_entity.type
_entity.pdbx_description
1 polymer ?
#
loop_
_entity_poly.entity_id
_entity_poly.type
_entity_poly.pdbx_seq_one_letter_code
_entity_poly.pdbx_strand_id
1 'polypeptide(L)'
;MSIPKTQAEKCMMGCLMRKVNVINKGKFSVEEATKVAQKYYGTNETMMKKAKDLIDVCAKKAQSTTEECALAGIVTTCIVEEAQKAGLAGGPGSRSRRTVSPKFRRNSM
;
A
#
# COMPACT_ATOMS: atom_id res chain seq x y z
N MET A 1 1.65 6.47 -3.28
CA MET A 1 0.34 5.80 -3.36
C MET A 1 -0.71 6.80 -2.91
N SER A 2 -1.78 6.96 -3.68
CA SER A 2 -2.87 7.88 -3.37
C SER A 2 -4.03 7.11 -2.73
N ILE A 3 -4.75 7.73 -1.80
CA ILE A 3 -5.93 7.15 -1.17
C ILE A 3 -7.11 7.28 -2.15
N PRO A 4 -7.80 6.17 -2.53
CA PRO A 4 -8.93 6.22 -3.44
C PRO A 4 -10.11 6.94 -2.79
N LYS A 5 -10.61 8.00 -3.42
CA LYS A 5 -11.68 8.86 -2.87
C LYS A 5 -13.03 8.51 -3.45
N THR A 6 -13.08 8.25 -4.75
CA THR A 6 -14.31 7.94 -5.47
C THR A 6 -14.66 6.45 -5.36
N GLN A 7 -15.94 6.11 -5.55
CA GLN A 7 -16.36 4.71 -5.56
C GLN A 7 -15.71 3.91 -6.70
N ALA A 8 -15.55 4.52 -7.87
CA ALA A 8 -14.88 3.90 -9.01
C ALA A 8 -13.42 3.53 -8.70
N GLU A 9 -12.65 4.42 -8.07
CA GLU A 9 -11.27 4.15 -7.65
C GLU A 9 -11.19 3.03 -6.60
N LYS A 10 -12.11 3.05 -5.63
CA LYS A 10 -12.21 2.02 -4.59
C LYS A 10 -12.49 0.65 -5.20
N CYS A 11 -13.44 0.56 -6.13
CA CYS A 11 -13.72 -0.67 -6.87
C CYS A 11 -12.56 -1.11 -7.76
N MET A 12 -11.84 -0.17 -8.39
CA MET A 12 -10.64 -0.49 -9.15
C MET A 12 -9.57 -1.13 -8.26
N MET A 13 -9.35 -0.59 -7.05
CA MET A 13 -8.44 -1.20 -6.08
C MET A 13 -8.94 -2.57 -5.61
N GLY A 14 -10.24 -2.73 -5.38
CA GLY A 14 -10.85 -4.03 -5.05
C GLY A 14 -10.57 -5.07 -6.12
N CYS A 15 -10.77 -4.72 -7.39
CA CYS A 15 -10.47 -5.58 -8.52
C CYS A 15 -8.99 -5.98 -8.57
N LEU A 16 -8.06 -5.03 -8.36
CA LEU A 16 -6.62 -5.33 -8.33
C LEU A 16 -6.26 -6.24 -7.15
N MET A 17 -6.75 -5.93 -5.95
CA MET A 17 -6.52 -6.71 -4.74
C MET A 17 -7.10 -8.12 -4.85
N ARG A 18 -8.23 -8.29 -5.56
CA ARG A 18 -8.78 -9.60 -5.90
C ARG A 18 -7.89 -10.39 -6.86
N LYS A 19 -7.38 -9.74 -7.91
CA LYS A 19 -6.46 -10.40 -8.87
C LYS A 19 -5.20 -10.94 -8.21
N VAL A 20 -4.71 -10.28 -7.16
CA VAL A 20 -3.55 -10.74 -6.38
C VAL A 20 -3.93 -11.54 -5.12
N ASN A 21 -5.20 -11.95 -4.99
CA ASN A 21 -5.77 -12.70 -3.86
C ASN A 21 -5.63 -12.04 -2.47
N VAL A 22 -5.26 -10.77 -2.41
CA VAL A 22 -5.19 -9.99 -1.17
C VAL A 22 -6.59 -9.71 -0.61
N ILE A 23 -7.58 -9.52 -1.49
CA ILE A 23 -8.99 -9.56 -1.12
C ILE A 23 -9.59 -10.80 -1.76
N ASN A 24 -10.07 -11.73 -0.96
CA ASN A 24 -10.72 -12.95 -1.45
C ASN A 24 -12.01 -13.20 -0.68
N LYS A 25 -13.10 -13.52 -1.40
CA LYS A 25 -14.44 -13.75 -0.83
C LYS A 25 -14.90 -12.62 0.11
N GLY A 26 -14.62 -11.36 -0.26
CA GLY A 26 -14.97 -10.19 0.56
C GLY A 26 -14.19 -10.07 1.87
N LYS A 27 -13.01 -10.70 1.97
CA LYS A 27 -12.13 -10.62 3.15
C LYS A 27 -10.71 -10.29 2.75
N PHE A 28 -10.03 -9.51 3.59
CA PHE A 28 -8.61 -9.25 3.44
C PHE A 28 -7.80 -10.47 3.93
N SER A 29 -6.94 -11.00 3.07
CA SER A 29 -6.06 -12.13 3.37
C SER A 29 -4.72 -11.63 3.88
N VAL A 30 -4.48 -11.82 5.19
CA VAL A 30 -3.21 -11.51 5.84
C VAL A 30 -2.07 -12.31 5.21
N GLU A 31 -2.32 -13.57 4.86
CA GLU A 31 -1.30 -14.45 4.27
C GLU A 31 -0.86 -13.93 2.89
N GLU A 32 -1.80 -13.61 2.01
CA GLU A 32 -1.48 -13.11 0.67
C GLU A 32 -0.86 -11.71 0.72
N ALA A 33 -1.36 -10.84 1.60
CA ALA A 33 -0.74 -9.53 1.86
C ALA A 33 0.70 -9.67 2.36
N THR A 34 0.97 -10.66 3.23
CA THR A 34 2.31 -10.94 3.75
C THR A 34 3.23 -11.47 2.65
N LYS A 35 2.74 -12.33 1.74
CA LYS A 35 3.51 -12.78 0.57
C LYS A 35 3.89 -11.61 -0.34
N VAL A 36 2.97 -10.67 -0.55
CA VAL A 36 3.24 -9.43 -1.29
C VAL A 36 4.29 -8.59 -0.58
N ALA A 37 4.17 -8.39 0.74
CA ALA A 37 5.17 -7.68 1.54
C ALA A 37 6.54 -8.38 1.53
N GLN A 38 6.59 -9.71 1.56
CA GLN A 38 7.83 -10.47 1.47
C GLN A 38 8.51 -10.29 0.11
N LYS A 39 7.75 -10.23 -0.99
CA LYS A 39 8.32 -9.92 -2.32
C LYS A 39 8.96 -8.53 -2.37
N TYR A 40 8.45 -7.58 -1.59
CA TYR A 40 8.93 -6.19 -1.59
C TYR A 40 10.00 -5.88 -0.54
N TYR A 41 9.90 -6.48 0.64
CA TYR A 41 10.72 -6.17 1.81
C TYR A 41 11.46 -7.39 2.38
N GLY A 42 11.40 -8.55 1.72
CA GLY A 42 11.97 -9.80 2.24
C GLY A 42 13.47 -9.76 2.47
N THR A 43 14.19 -8.84 1.84
CA THR A 43 15.63 -8.61 2.05
C THR A 43 15.94 -7.66 3.20
N ASN A 44 14.93 -7.03 3.81
CA ASN A 44 15.08 -6.09 4.92
C ASN A 44 14.11 -6.44 6.05
N GLU A 45 14.60 -7.16 7.05
CA GLU A 45 13.80 -7.64 8.18
C GLU A 45 13.09 -6.52 8.96
N THR A 46 13.73 -5.35 9.09
CA THR A 46 13.13 -4.20 9.77
C THR A 46 11.91 -3.69 9.01
N MET A 47 12.01 -3.59 7.69
CA MET A 47 10.90 -3.18 6.84
C MET A 47 9.81 -4.26 6.80
N MET A 48 10.20 -5.53 6.85
CA MET A 48 9.28 -6.67 6.87
C MET A 48 8.47 -6.73 8.18
N LYS A 49 9.09 -6.48 9.34
CA LYS A 49 8.38 -6.36 10.63
C LYS A 49 7.34 -5.25 10.58
N LYS A 50 7.74 -4.05 10.15
CA LYS A 50 6.82 -2.91 9.98
C LYS A 50 5.67 -3.23 9.01
N ALA A 51 5.98 -3.94 7.92
CA ALA A 51 4.97 -4.36 6.95
C ALA A 51 3.99 -5.40 7.51
N LYS A 52 4.44 -6.32 8.37
CA LYS A 52 3.54 -7.23 9.09
C LYS A 52 2.64 -6.49 10.06
N ASP A 53 3.21 -5.58 10.86
CA ASP A 53 2.46 -4.83 11.86
C ASP A 53 1.31 -4.04 11.22
N LEU A 54 1.57 -3.36 10.09
CA LEU A 54 0.52 -2.61 9.39
C LEU A 54 -0.50 -3.55 8.72
N ILE A 55 -0.09 -4.70 8.18
CA ILE A 55 -1.02 -5.68 7.60
C ILE A 55 -2.00 -6.16 8.67
N ASP A 56 -1.54 -6.46 9.89
CA ASP A 56 -2.38 -6.90 10.99
C ASP A 56 -3.36 -5.80 11.44
N VAL A 57 -2.89 -4.55 11.53
CA VAL A 57 -3.76 -3.40 11.83
C VAL A 57 -4.82 -3.21 10.75
N CYS A 58 -4.43 -3.29 9.47
CA CYS A 58 -5.36 -3.13 8.37
C CYS A 58 -6.32 -4.31 8.21
N ALA A 59 -5.91 -5.52 8.56
CA ALA A 59 -6.78 -6.69 8.61
C ALA A 59 -7.89 -6.54 9.65
N LYS A 60 -7.59 -5.95 10.83
CA LYS A 60 -8.61 -5.64 11.84
C LYS A 60 -9.61 -4.61 11.33
N LYS A 61 -9.15 -3.53 10.67
CA LYS A 61 -10.05 -2.54 10.05
C LYS A 61 -10.86 -3.12 8.88
N ALA A 62 -10.30 -4.05 8.13
CA ALA A 62 -10.95 -4.69 7.00
C ALA A 62 -12.19 -5.52 7.41
N GLN A 63 -12.29 -5.96 8.67
CA GLN A 63 -13.47 -6.70 9.16
C GLN A 63 -14.75 -5.86 9.23
N SER A 64 -14.64 -4.54 9.06
CA SER A 64 -15.78 -3.61 9.09
C SER A 64 -16.77 -3.79 7.94
N THR A 65 -16.37 -4.46 6.85
CA THR A 65 -17.20 -4.64 5.65
C THR A 65 -16.77 -5.87 4.87
N THR A 66 -17.71 -6.48 4.15
CA THR A 66 -17.45 -7.55 3.18
C THR A 66 -17.63 -7.10 1.73
N GLU A 67 -18.05 -5.85 1.52
CA GLU A 67 -18.23 -5.25 0.19
C GLU A 67 -16.85 -4.92 -0.39
N GLU A 68 -16.52 -5.50 -1.55
CA GLU A 68 -15.18 -5.50 -2.12
C GLU A 68 -14.59 -4.09 -2.34
N CYS A 69 -15.39 -3.15 -2.84
CA CYS A 69 -14.95 -1.80 -3.11
C CYS A 69 -14.68 -1.03 -1.79
N ALA A 70 -15.62 -1.06 -0.85
CA ALA A 70 -15.48 -0.44 0.46
C ALA A 70 -14.31 -1.04 1.23
N LEU A 71 -14.17 -2.37 1.19
CA LEU A 71 -13.06 -3.10 1.78
C LEU A 71 -11.73 -2.61 1.22
N ALA A 72 -11.61 -2.52 -0.11
CA ALA A 72 -10.42 -2.01 -0.76
C ALA A 72 -10.14 -0.54 -0.40
N GLY A 73 -11.17 0.29 -0.26
CA GLY A 73 -11.04 1.65 0.21
C GLY A 73 -10.46 1.72 1.63
N ILE A 74 -11.02 0.94 2.56
CA ILE A 74 -10.57 0.87 3.96
C ILE A 74 -9.13 0.35 4.05
N VAL A 75 -8.84 -0.75 3.37
CA VAL A 75 -7.52 -1.40 3.36
C VAL A 75 -6.48 -0.46 2.74
N THR A 76 -6.76 0.13 1.57
CA THR A 76 -5.81 1.03 0.90
C THR A 76 -5.53 2.27 1.75
N THR A 77 -6.56 2.87 2.34
CA THR A 77 -6.42 4.02 3.25
C THR A 77 -5.52 3.65 4.44
N CYS A 78 -5.83 2.53 5.09
CA CYS A 78 -5.05 2.04 6.22
C CYS A 78 -3.59 1.79 5.86
N ILE A 79 -3.31 1.10 4.74
CA ILE A 79 -1.95 0.82 4.31
C ILE A 79 -1.19 2.13 4.06
N VAL A 80 -1.81 3.12 3.42
CA VAL A 80 -1.17 4.40 3.13
C VAL A 80 -0.86 5.19 4.40
N GLU A 81 -1.78 5.22 5.37
CA GLU A 81 -1.58 5.91 6.65
C GLU A 81 -0.50 5.22 7.50
N GLU A 82 -0.59 3.90 7.65
CA GLU A 82 0.36 3.13 8.46
C GLU A 82 1.74 3.06 7.82
N ALA A 83 1.83 2.96 6.48
CA ALA A 83 3.11 3.03 5.79
C ALA A 83 3.78 4.40 5.93
N GLN A 84 3.01 5.50 5.97
CA GLN A 84 3.56 6.84 6.24
C GLN A 84 4.12 6.93 7.65
N LYS A 85 3.38 6.43 8.66
CA LYS A 85 3.85 6.38 10.06
C LYS A 85 5.10 5.53 10.22
N ALA A 86 5.15 4.39 9.53
CA ALA A 86 6.25 3.44 9.62
C ALA A 86 7.50 3.82 8.79
N GLY A 87 7.41 4.85 7.94
CA GLY A 87 8.47 5.21 7.00
C GLY A 87 8.61 4.26 5.80
N LEU A 88 7.56 3.49 5.51
CA LEU A 88 7.45 2.58 4.35
C LEU A 88 6.80 3.25 3.14
N ALA A 89 6.49 4.55 3.21
CA ALA A 89 5.87 5.32 2.14
C ALA A 89 6.83 5.49 0.94
N GLY A 90 6.97 4.43 0.15
CA GLY A 90 7.73 4.37 -1.08
C GLY A 90 7.79 2.93 -1.58
N GLY A 91 6.88 2.54 -2.47
CA GLY A 91 6.99 1.23 -3.14
C GLY A 91 8.29 1.11 -3.93
N PRO A 92 8.69 -0.10 -4.37
CA PRO A 92 9.84 -0.23 -5.27
C PRO A 92 9.53 0.49 -6.57
N GLY A 93 10.36 1.46 -6.92
CA GLY A 93 10.10 2.41 -8.00
C GLY A 93 9.91 3.85 -7.52
N SER A 94 9.88 4.08 -6.21
CA SER A 94 10.14 5.41 -5.65
C SER A 94 11.64 5.69 -5.78
N ARG A 95 12.13 5.89 -7.01
CA ARG A 95 13.30 6.74 -7.21
C ARG A 95 13.02 7.99 -6.41
N SER A 96 13.84 8.18 -5.40
CA SER A 96 13.91 9.37 -4.60
C SER A 96 13.70 10.61 -5.47
N ARG A 97 12.51 11.20 -5.46
CA ARG A 97 12.34 12.61 -5.83
C ARG A 97 12.72 13.48 -4.61
N ARG A 98 13.87 13.14 -4.02
CA ARG A 98 14.66 13.93 -3.05
C ARG A 98 16.11 13.56 -3.37
N THR A 99 16.68 14.12 -4.42
CA THR A 99 17.37 15.41 -4.34
C THR A 99 17.70 15.86 -5.77
N VAL A 100 16.84 16.65 -6.43
CA VAL A 100 17.37 17.50 -7.50
C VAL A 100 18.05 18.66 -6.77
N SER A 101 19.37 18.54 -6.56
CA SER A 101 20.19 19.67 -6.14
C SER A 101 19.87 20.88 -7.03
N PRO A 102 19.80 22.11 -6.49
CA PRO A 102 19.48 23.32 -7.27
C PRO A 102 20.55 23.72 -8.30
N LYS A 103 21.50 22.83 -8.63
CA LYS A 103 22.72 23.13 -9.38
C LYS A 103 22.58 23.02 -10.90
N PHE A 104 21.39 22.71 -11.43
CA PHE A 104 21.13 22.63 -12.87
C PHE A 104 20.07 23.66 -13.34
N ARG A 105 20.13 24.89 -12.79
CA ARG A 105 19.59 26.10 -13.43
C ARG A 105 20.76 26.99 -13.84
N ARG A 106 21.44 26.64 -14.92
CA ARG A 106 22.29 27.59 -15.65
C ARG A 106 22.59 27.06 -17.06
N ASN A 107 22.35 27.93 -18.04
CA ASN A 107 22.54 27.80 -19.49
C ASN A 107 21.59 26.86 -20.24
N SER A 108 20.68 27.46 -21.01
CA SER A 108 21.04 27.80 -22.40
C SER A 108 20.35 29.09 -22.82
N MET A 109 21.18 29.99 -23.33
CA MET A 109 20.83 31.13 -24.19
C MET A 109 20.22 30.62 -25.50
#